data_AF-A0A3D2CE01-F1
#
_entry.id   AF-A0A3D2CE01-F1
#
_cell.length_a   1.000
_cell.length_b   1.000
_cell.length_c   1.000
_cell.angle_alpha   90.00
_cell.angle_beta   90.00
_cell.angle_gamma   90.00
#
_symmetry.space_group_name_H-M   'P 1'
#
loop_
_entity.id
_entity.type
_entity.pdbx_description
1 polymer ?
#
loop_
_entity_poly.entity_id
_entity_poly.type
_entity_poly.pdbx_seq_one_letter_code
_entity_poly.pdbx_strand_id
1 'polypeptide(L)'
;MRLSLPCLAATTALVLSSRVTYAQDAVKVEFVRVGQEGQASPAFIVKPRVTLDDLTVEIRCGSTRASRSGAVEPGRDIRLELAVPRGDHRCSGTLSIRSPDGSEGTMPLSFNVTMHPPLAVNVPRDSVDLSGRTLSVVLDRPAKSVKVEVVGPGGIIIGHGRNDAGPFSAGSAVPLT
;
A
#
# COMPACT_ATOMS: atom_id res chain seq x y z
N MET A 1 54.52 26.81 -49.26
CA MET A 1 53.56 26.12 -50.16
C MET A 1 52.93 24.96 -49.39
N ARG A 2 51.60 25.01 -49.21
CA ARG A 2 50.58 23.92 -49.13
C ARG A 2 50.98 22.59 -48.45
N LEU A 3 50.48 22.28 -47.24
CA LEU A 3 49.17 21.65 -46.89
C LEU A 3 49.25 20.12 -46.76
N SER A 4 48.92 19.57 -45.59
CA SER A 4 47.88 18.52 -45.43
C SER A 4 47.86 17.95 -43.99
N LEU A 5 46.81 18.28 -43.24
CA LEU A 5 46.40 17.59 -42.01
C LEU A 5 45.26 16.62 -42.38
N PRO A 6 45.29 15.34 -41.97
CA PRO A 6 44.15 14.45 -42.14
C PRO A 6 43.11 14.69 -41.04
N CYS A 7 41.90 15.00 -41.50
CA CYS A 7 40.69 15.13 -40.71
C CYS A 7 40.16 13.72 -40.37
N LEU A 8 40.24 13.30 -39.10
CA LEU A 8 39.59 12.08 -38.61
C LEU A 8 38.17 12.43 -38.15
N ALA A 9 37.19 12.07 -38.97
CA ALA A 9 35.78 12.18 -38.65
C ALA A 9 35.38 11.02 -37.70
N ALA A 10 35.04 11.35 -36.45
CA ALA A 10 34.44 10.42 -35.51
C ALA A 10 32.92 10.41 -35.70
N THR A 11 32.40 9.35 -36.33
CA THR A 11 30.96 9.15 -36.55
C THR A 11 30.32 8.60 -35.28
N THR A 12 29.67 9.45 -34.49
CA THR A 12 28.90 9.04 -33.31
C THR A 12 27.54 8.49 -33.73
N ALA A 13 27.34 7.17 -33.59
CA ALA A 13 26.06 6.52 -33.83
C ALA A 13 25.07 6.87 -32.69
N LEU A 14 24.08 7.70 -32.99
CA LEU A 14 22.97 8.04 -32.09
C LEU A 14 21.94 6.90 -32.14
N VAL A 15 21.92 6.03 -31.14
CA VAL A 15 20.92 4.95 -31.01
C VAL A 15 19.60 5.57 -30.52
N LEU A 16 18.59 5.66 -31.41
CA LEU A 16 17.23 6.05 -31.05
C LEU A 16 16.52 4.90 -30.31
N SER A 17 16.45 4.99 -28.99
CA SER A 17 15.57 4.14 -28.16
C SER A 17 14.22 4.84 -27.96
N SER A 18 13.25 4.58 -28.84
CA SER A 18 11.95 5.27 -28.79
C SER A 18 10.73 4.36 -28.98
N ARG A 19 10.47 3.41 -28.07
CA ARG A 19 9.14 2.74 -27.96
C ARG A 19 8.83 2.21 -26.54
N VAL A 20 8.51 3.07 -25.58
CA VAL A 20 7.87 2.64 -24.30
C VAL A 20 6.90 3.72 -23.78
N THR A 21 5.83 4.03 -24.52
CA THR A 21 4.88 5.08 -24.06
C THR A 21 3.41 4.62 -23.96
N TYR A 22 3.01 3.48 -24.54
CA TYR A 22 1.60 3.06 -24.53
C TYR A 22 1.15 2.28 -23.28
N ALA A 23 2.07 1.75 -22.49
CA ALA A 23 1.72 0.95 -21.31
C ALA A 23 1.09 1.77 -20.16
N GLN A 24 1.35 3.09 -20.13
CA GLN A 24 0.96 3.95 -19.00
C GLN A 24 -0.53 4.35 -19.02
N ASP A 25 -1.18 4.33 -20.19
CA ASP A 25 -2.59 4.73 -20.33
C ASP A 25 -3.57 3.56 -20.18
N ALA A 26 -3.10 2.31 -20.30
CA ALA A 26 -3.92 1.10 -20.25
C ALA A 26 -4.32 0.68 -18.83
N VAL A 27 -3.49 1.00 -17.83
CA VAL A 27 -3.66 0.54 -16.44
C VAL A 27 -3.35 1.66 -15.46
N LYS A 28 -4.20 1.83 -14.44
CA LYS A 28 -3.88 2.65 -13.27
C LYS A 28 -3.43 1.75 -12.13
N VAL A 29 -2.38 2.14 -11.43
CA VAL A 29 -1.82 1.38 -10.30
C VAL A 29 -1.98 2.17 -9.00
N GLU A 30 -2.39 1.47 -7.94
CA GLU A 30 -2.52 2.00 -6.59
C GLU A 30 -1.87 1.05 -5.57
N PHE A 31 -1.38 1.61 -4.46
CA PHE A 31 -0.70 0.86 -3.40
C PHE A 31 -1.36 1.13 -2.05
N VAL A 32 -1.84 0.08 -1.40
CA VAL A 32 -2.14 0.10 0.03
C VAL A 32 -0.85 -0.21 0.77
N ARG A 33 -0.20 0.83 1.28
CA ARG A 33 1.15 0.75 1.85
C ARG A 33 1.19 0.27 3.28
N VAL A 34 0.10 0.41 4.02
CA VAL A 34 0.05 0.11 5.45
C VAL A 34 -0.95 -1.01 5.68
N GLY A 35 -0.52 -2.04 6.40
CA GLY A 35 -1.37 -3.08 6.94
C GLY A 35 -1.26 -3.19 8.45
N GLN A 36 -2.19 -3.93 9.04
CA GLN A 36 -2.21 -4.30 10.43
C GLN A 36 -2.54 -5.78 10.54
N GLU A 37 -1.69 -6.51 11.25
CA GLU A 37 -1.87 -7.95 11.46
C GLU A 37 -3.22 -8.26 12.10
N GLY A 38 -3.90 -9.28 11.55
CA GLY A 38 -5.22 -9.71 11.98
C GLY A 38 -6.37 -8.82 11.49
N GLN A 39 -6.11 -7.73 10.77
CA GLN A 39 -7.15 -6.86 10.20
C GLN A 39 -7.03 -6.67 8.69
N ALA A 40 -5.90 -6.13 8.20
CA ALA A 40 -5.74 -5.80 6.80
C ALA A 40 -4.28 -5.92 6.36
N SER A 41 -4.04 -6.47 5.18
CA SER A 41 -2.70 -6.56 4.60
C SER A 41 -2.43 -5.41 3.64
N PRO A 42 -1.15 -4.98 3.48
CA PRO A 42 -0.75 -4.15 2.35
C PRO A 42 -1.14 -4.83 1.05
N ALA A 43 -1.41 -4.05 0.01
CA ALA A 43 -1.90 -4.58 -1.25
C ALA A 43 -1.44 -3.74 -2.43
N PHE A 44 -1.27 -4.43 -3.55
CA PHE A 44 -1.11 -3.84 -4.86
C PHE A 44 -2.45 -3.91 -5.59
N ILE A 45 -2.91 -2.78 -6.13
CA ILE A 45 -4.18 -2.70 -6.85
C ILE A 45 -3.90 -2.25 -8.28
N VAL A 46 -4.36 -3.03 -9.25
CA VAL A 46 -4.37 -2.64 -10.66
C VAL A 46 -5.80 -2.39 -11.09
N LYS A 47 -6.01 -1.26 -11.79
CA LYS A 47 -7.30 -0.87 -12.35
C LYS A 47 -7.15 -0.80 -13.87
N PRO A 48 -7.51 -1.87 -14.60
CA PRO A 48 -7.48 -1.89 -16.06
C PRO A 48 -8.47 -0.87 -16.62
N ARG A 49 -8.03 -0.08 -17.60
CA ARG A 49 -8.86 0.89 -18.34
C ARG A 49 -9.31 0.33 -19.70
N VAL A 50 -8.64 -0.71 -20.16
CA VAL A 50 -8.93 -1.43 -21.41
C VAL A 50 -8.94 -2.93 -21.12
N THR A 51 -9.50 -3.72 -22.05
CA THR A 51 -9.41 -5.18 -22.00
C THR A 51 -7.98 -5.62 -22.27
N LEU A 52 -7.48 -6.57 -21.48
CA LEU A 52 -6.15 -7.17 -21.65
C LEU A 52 -6.31 -8.68 -21.77
N ASP A 53 -5.67 -9.27 -22.79
CA ASP A 53 -5.61 -10.72 -22.99
C ASP A 53 -4.73 -11.38 -21.94
N ASP A 54 -3.69 -10.69 -21.50
CA ASP A 54 -2.88 -11.10 -20.36
C ASP A 54 -2.42 -9.89 -19.56
N LEU A 55 -2.60 -9.99 -18.24
CA LEU A 55 -1.99 -9.11 -17.26
C LEU A 55 -1.23 -9.97 -16.29
N THR A 56 0.09 -9.79 -16.23
CA THR A 56 0.98 -10.52 -15.33
C THR A 56 1.63 -9.56 -14.34
N VAL A 57 1.40 -9.79 -13.05
CA VAL A 57 2.01 -9.07 -11.93
C VAL A 57 2.91 -10.03 -11.18
N GLU A 58 4.15 -9.61 -10.94
CA GLU A 58 5.07 -10.31 -10.05
C GLU A 58 5.67 -9.30 -9.07
N ILE A 59 5.50 -9.54 -7.77
CA ILE A 59 5.99 -8.68 -6.71
C ILE A 59 6.75 -9.52 -5.69
N ARG A 60 7.87 -8.98 -5.22
CA ARG A 60 8.67 -9.52 -4.14
C ARG A 60 8.86 -8.46 -3.06
N CYS A 61 8.58 -8.81 -1.81
CA CYS A 61 8.81 -7.98 -0.62
C CYS A 61 9.65 -8.80 0.37
N GLY A 62 10.97 -8.58 0.37
CA GLY A 62 11.90 -9.41 1.14
C GLY A 62 11.87 -10.89 0.72
N SER A 63 11.45 -11.78 1.63
CA SER A 63 11.26 -13.21 1.39
C SER A 63 9.88 -13.57 0.79
N THR A 64 8.92 -12.65 0.87
CA THR A 64 7.54 -12.87 0.40
C THR A 64 7.45 -12.60 -1.09
N ARG A 65 6.70 -13.44 -1.82
CA ARG A 65 6.37 -13.24 -3.23
C ARG A 65 4.86 -13.26 -3.40
N ALA A 66 4.36 -12.44 -4.30
CA ALA A 66 2.97 -12.42 -4.72
C ALA A 66 2.94 -12.29 -6.25
N SER A 67 2.12 -13.09 -6.90
CA SER A 67 1.94 -13.00 -8.35
C SER A 67 0.51 -13.24 -8.76
N ARG A 68 0.15 -12.72 -9.93
CA ARG A 68 -1.14 -12.94 -10.56
C ARG A 68 -0.99 -12.79 -12.06
N SER A 69 -1.58 -13.70 -12.82
CA SER A 69 -1.62 -13.63 -14.28
C SER A 69 -3.04 -13.89 -14.81
N GLY A 70 -3.29 -13.53 -16.08
CA GLY A 70 -4.53 -13.83 -16.78
C GLY A 70 -5.23 -12.63 -17.43
N ALA A 71 -6.25 -12.94 -18.22
CA ALA A 71 -7.06 -11.95 -18.92
C ALA A 71 -7.91 -11.12 -17.96
N VAL A 72 -8.04 -9.83 -18.25
CA VAL A 72 -8.75 -8.88 -17.39
C VAL A 72 -9.56 -7.88 -18.21
N GLU A 73 -10.77 -7.61 -17.73
CA GLU A 73 -11.69 -6.65 -18.34
C GLU A 73 -11.59 -5.28 -17.66
N PRO A 74 -11.90 -4.18 -18.38
CA PRO A 74 -11.91 -2.85 -17.78
C PRO A 74 -12.94 -2.74 -16.66
N GLY A 75 -12.64 -1.91 -15.66
CA GLY A 75 -13.55 -1.65 -14.53
C GLY A 75 -13.54 -2.72 -13.44
N ARG A 76 -12.76 -3.80 -13.58
CA ARG A 76 -12.54 -4.80 -12.53
C ARG A 76 -11.19 -4.56 -11.84
N ASP A 77 -11.24 -4.04 -10.62
CA ASP A 77 -10.05 -3.84 -9.81
C ASP A 77 -9.44 -5.19 -9.41
N ILE A 78 -8.15 -5.32 -9.69
CA ILE A 78 -7.35 -6.49 -9.37
C ILE A 78 -6.57 -6.15 -8.11
N ARG A 79 -6.98 -6.75 -7.00
CA ARG A 79 -6.26 -6.65 -5.73
C ARG A 79 -5.33 -7.85 -5.56
N LEU A 80 -4.07 -7.59 -5.27
CA LEU A 80 -3.05 -8.57 -4.88
C LEU A 80 -2.56 -8.24 -3.48
N GLU A 81 -2.89 -9.09 -2.52
CA GLU A 81 -2.49 -8.90 -1.13
C GLU A 81 -1.03 -9.31 -0.92
N LEU A 82 -0.34 -8.54 -0.08
CA LEU A 82 1.07 -8.72 0.23
C LEU A 82 1.17 -9.23 1.68
N ALA A 83 1.29 -10.54 1.84
CA ALA A 83 1.40 -11.21 3.15
C ALA A 83 2.81 -11.05 3.76
N VAL A 84 3.26 -9.81 3.91
CA VAL A 84 4.57 -9.50 4.49
C VAL A 84 4.53 -9.63 6.02
N PRO A 85 5.63 -10.07 6.66
CA PRO A 85 5.71 -10.12 8.11
C PRO A 85 5.72 -8.70 8.73
N ARG A 86 5.61 -8.60 10.06
CA ARG A 86 5.65 -7.32 10.79
C ARG A 86 6.90 -6.50 10.40
N GLY A 87 6.74 -5.18 10.35
CA GLY A 87 7.81 -4.21 10.06
C GLY A 87 7.72 -3.58 8.66
N ASP A 88 8.78 -2.87 8.30
CA ASP A 88 8.91 -2.17 7.02
C ASP A 88 9.60 -3.06 5.97
N HIS A 89 9.02 -3.09 4.76
CA HIS A 89 9.51 -3.92 3.66
C HIS A 89 9.62 -3.10 2.37
N ARG A 90 10.77 -3.22 1.73
CA ARG A 90 10.95 -2.77 0.35
C ARG A 90 10.46 -3.86 -0.60
N CYS A 91 9.55 -3.48 -1.47
CA CYS A 91 8.98 -4.32 -2.52
C CYS A 91 9.52 -3.91 -3.89
N SER A 92 9.78 -4.91 -4.74
CA SER A 92 10.13 -4.72 -6.14
C SER A 92 9.42 -5.75 -7.02
N GLY A 93 9.29 -5.46 -8.31
CA GLY A 93 8.55 -6.36 -9.19
C GLY A 93 8.37 -5.84 -10.60
N THR A 94 7.46 -6.48 -11.32
CA THR A 94 7.14 -6.15 -12.71
C THR A 94 5.64 -6.35 -12.94
N LEU A 95 5.04 -5.41 -13.67
CA LEU A 95 3.72 -5.54 -14.27
C LEU A 95 3.92 -5.63 -15.78
N SER A 96 3.48 -6.72 -16.38
CA SER A 96 3.45 -6.94 -17.82
C SER A 96 2.01 -7.03 -18.29
N ILE A 97 1.71 -6.46 -19.45
CA ILE A 97 0.39 -6.48 -20.06
C ILE A 97 0.49 -6.84 -21.53
N ARG A 98 -0.56 -7.48 -22.04
CA ARG A 98 -0.79 -7.73 -23.46
C ARG A 98 -2.24 -7.46 -23.80
N SER A 99 -2.45 -6.60 -24.77
CA SER A 99 -3.76 -6.21 -25.27
C SER A 99 -4.20 -7.09 -26.44
N PRO A 100 -5.52 -7.15 -26.77
CA PRO A 100 -6.04 -7.93 -27.88
C PRO A 100 -5.51 -7.54 -29.28
N ASP A 101 -5.02 -6.31 -29.43
CA ASP A 101 -4.38 -5.82 -30.65
C ASP A 101 -2.91 -6.30 -30.79
N GLY A 102 -2.42 -7.11 -29.84
CA GLY A 102 -1.04 -7.58 -29.78
C GLY A 102 -0.07 -6.57 -29.17
N SER A 103 -0.56 -5.41 -28.70
CA SER A 103 0.27 -4.43 -28.00
C SER A 103 0.72 -4.98 -26.66
N GLU A 104 2.01 -4.84 -26.35
CA GLU A 104 2.60 -5.28 -25.09
C GLU A 104 3.19 -4.10 -24.31
N GLY A 105 3.23 -4.22 -22.99
CA GLY A 105 3.78 -3.21 -22.12
C GLY A 105 4.33 -3.79 -20.83
N THR A 106 5.45 -3.25 -20.36
CA THR A 106 6.09 -3.67 -19.10
C THR A 106 6.40 -2.46 -18.25
N MET A 107 6.06 -2.53 -16.96
CA MET A 107 6.31 -1.50 -15.98
C MET A 107 7.05 -2.09 -14.76
N PRO A 108 8.27 -1.61 -14.45
CA PRO A 108 8.96 -2.00 -13.23
C PRO A 108 8.27 -1.39 -12.00
N LEU A 109 8.22 -2.14 -10.91
CA LEU A 109 7.61 -1.74 -9.65
C LEU A 109 8.69 -1.60 -8.57
N SER A 110 8.67 -0.52 -7.80
CA SER A 110 9.50 -0.33 -6.61
C SER A 110 8.77 0.55 -5.60
N PHE A 111 8.46 0.01 -4.43
CA PHE A 111 7.68 0.70 -3.41
C PHE A 111 7.95 0.12 -2.01
N ASN A 112 7.62 0.88 -0.96
CA ASN A 112 7.71 0.41 0.43
C ASN A 112 6.31 0.16 0.99
N VAL A 113 6.22 -0.85 1.87
CA VAL A 113 5.04 -1.18 2.66
C VAL A 113 5.43 -1.41 4.12
N THR A 114 4.47 -1.26 5.01
CA THR A 114 4.62 -1.46 6.45
C THR A 114 3.51 -2.37 6.95
N MET A 115 3.86 -3.43 7.68
CA MET A 115 2.91 -4.25 8.42
C MET A 115 3.04 -3.95 9.91
N HIS A 116 2.04 -3.31 10.48
CA HIS A 116 2.01 -3.03 11.91
C HIS A 116 1.61 -4.28 12.71
N PRO A 117 2.14 -4.42 13.94
CA PRO A 117 1.58 -5.37 14.89
C PRO A 117 0.12 -5.01 15.22
N PRO A 118 -0.64 -5.93 15.83
CA PRO A 118 -1.98 -5.64 16.33
C PRO A 118 -1.98 -4.36 17.19
N LEU A 119 -3.01 -3.54 17.04
CA LEU A 119 -3.19 -2.35 17.86
C LEU A 119 -3.25 -2.75 19.34
N ALA A 120 -2.34 -2.23 20.15
CA ALA A 120 -2.39 -2.42 21.59
C ALA A 120 -3.08 -1.23 22.25
N VAL A 121 -4.10 -1.55 23.06
CA VAL A 121 -4.87 -0.59 23.85
C VAL A 121 -4.72 -0.97 25.31
N ASN A 122 -4.27 -0.02 26.13
CA ASN A 122 -4.21 -0.16 27.58
C ASN A 122 -5.26 0.74 28.21
N VAL A 123 -5.99 0.23 29.20
CA VAL A 123 -6.96 0.99 29.98
C VAL A 123 -6.50 0.98 31.43
N PRO A 124 -5.82 2.04 31.92
CA PRO A 124 -5.37 2.12 33.30
C PRO A 124 -6.56 2.00 34.26
N ARG A 125 -6.46 1.14 35.27
CA ARG A 125 -7.58 0.87 36.20
C ARG A 125 -8.03 2.11 36.96
N ASP A 126 -7.06 2.95 37.33
CA ASP A 126 -7.23 4.24 38.00
C ASP A 126 -7.89 5.29 37.11
N SER A 127 -7.94 5.09 35.79
CA SER A 127 -8.60 6.01 34.87
C SER A 127 -10.09 5.72 34.66
N VAL A 128 -10.61 4.60 35.18
CA VAL A 128 -12.01 4.21 35.00
C VAL A 128 -12.84 4.75 36.16
N ASP A 129 -13.67 5.76 35.87
CA ASP A 129 -14.66 6.29 36.81
C ASP A 129 -16.06 5.87 36.37
N LEU A 130 -16.62 4.87 37.04
CA LEU A 130 -17.97 4.37 36.77
C LEU A 130 -19.05 5.35 37.23
N SER A 131 -18.77 6.19 38.23
CA SER A 131 -19.74 7.17 38.74
C SER A 131 -19.81 8.38 37.81
N GLY A 132 -18.65 8.89 37.40
CA GLY A 132 -18.53 9.96 36.41
C GLY A 132 -18.71 9.51 34.97
N ARG A 133 -18.80 8.19 34.70
CA ARG A 133 -18.88 7.57 33.36
C ARG A 133 -17.75 8.01 32.43
N THR A 134 -16.56 8.18 33.00
CA THR A 134 -15.37 8.55 32.23
C THR A 134 -14.37 7.42 32.25
N LEU A 135 -13.59 7.29 31.17
CA LEU A 135 -12.44 6.41 31.13
C LEU A 135 -11.34 7.03 30.29
N SER A 136 -10.09 6.64 30.51
CA SER A 136 -9.01 6.99 29.59
C SER A 136 -8.39 5.76 28.98
N VAL A 137 -8.00 5.85 27.71
CA VAL A 137 -7.24 4.78 27.04
C VAL A 137 -5.87 5.28 26.63
N VAL A 138 -4.89 4.38 26.63
CA VAL A 138 -3.54 4.63 26.15
C VAL A 138 -3.28 3.72 24.97
N LEU A 139 -2.90 4.31 23.84
CA LEU A 139 -2.62 3.60 22.60
C LEU A 139 -1.11 3.46 22.39
N ASP A 140 -0.68 2.35 21.80
CA ASP A 140 0.73 2.14 21.41
C ASP A 140 1.17 2.98 20.20
N ARG A 141 0.23 3.63 19.50
CA ARG A 141 0.45 4.39 18.28
C ARG A 141 -0.43 5.64 18.20
N PRO A 142 -0.05 6.64 17.39
CA PRO A 142 -0.88 7.83 17.20
C PRO A 142 -2.24 7.50 16.59
N ALA A 143 -3.27 8.23 16.99
CA ALA A 143 -4.62 8.05 16.47
C ALA A 143 -5.32 9.39 16.21
N LYS A 144 -6.15 9.44 15.17
CA LYS A 144 -6.98 10.62 14.86
C LYS A 144 -8.26 10.66 15.69
N SER A 145 -8.85 9.50 15.93
CA SER A 145 -10.11 9.35 16.66
C SER A 145 -10.08 8.04 17.44
N VAL A 146 -10.76 8.02 18.58
CA VAL A 146 -10.93 6.82 19.41
C VAL A 146 -12.42 6.62 19.66
N LYS A 147 -12.90 5.39 19.42
CA LYS A 147 -14.24 4.93 19.78
C LYS A 147 -14.10 3.63 20.58
N VAL A 148 -14.73 3.57 21.73
CA VAL A 148 -14.75 2.40 22.62
C VAL A 148 -16.21 2.01 22.87
N GLU A 149 -16.44 0.70 22.90
CA GLU A 149 -17.71 0.10 23.31
C GLU A 149 -17.43 -0.75 24.55
N VAL A 150 -18.22 -0.53 25.60
CA VAL A 150 -18.10 -1.26 26.86
C VAL A 150 -19.13 -2.38 26.84
N VAL A 151 -18.66 -3.62 26.93
CA VAL A 151 -19.50 -4.81 26.89
C VAL A 151 -19.53 -5.42 28.30
N GLY A 152 -20.74 -5.54 28.86
CA GLY A 152 -21.00 -6.15 30.15
C GLY A 152 -21.25 -7.66 30.06
N PRO A 153 -21.60 -8.28 31.20
CA PRO A 153 -21.94 -9.71 31.25
C PRO A 153 -23.04 -10.07 30.24
N GLY A 154 -22.87 -11.21 29.56
CA GLY A 154 -23.82 -11.67 28.54
C GLY A 154 -23.68 -11.00 27.17
N GLY A 155 -22.63 -10.21 26.92
CA GLY A 155 -22.39 -9.55 25.62
C GLY A 155 -23.21 -8.28 25.40
N ILE A 156 -23.85 -7.76 26.45
CA ILE A 156 -24.68 -6.56 26.39
C ILE A 156 -23.79 -5.32 26.36
N ILE A 157 -23.97 -4.45 25.38
CA ILE A 157 -23.29 -3.15 25.35
C ILE A 157 -23.89 -2.27 26.46
N ILE A 158 -23.07 -1.89 27.44
CA ILE A 158 -23.47 -1.10 28.61
C ILE A 158 -23.01 0.36 28.52
N GLY A 159 -22.19 0.70 27.53
CA GLY A 159 -21.72 2.07 27.31
C GLY A 159 -20.91 2.22 26.03
N HIS A 160 -20.73 3.47 25.63
CA HIS A 160 -19.84 3.87 24.54
C HIS A 160 -19.09 5.11 24.98
N GLY A 161 -17.87 5.27 24.47
CA GLY A 161 -17.07 6.48 24.64
C GLY A 161 -16.41 6.86 23.33
N ARG A 162 -16.36 8.16 23.02
CA ARG A 162 -15.75 8.63 21.79
C ARG A 162 -14.96 9.91 22.02
N ASN A 163 -13.80 10.01 21.36
CA ASN A 163 -13.06 11.26 21.28
C ASN A 163 -12.46 11.44 19.89
N ASP A 164 -12.88 12.51 19.21
CA ASP A 164 -12.43 12.89 17.88
C ASP A 164 -11.51 14.12 17.89
N ALA A 165 -11.10 14.61 19.07
CA ALA A 165 -10.28 15.81 19.24
C ALA A 165 -8.79 15.61 18.86
N GLY A 166 -8.45 14.50 18.21
CA GLY A 166 -7.08 14.16 17.85
C GLY A 166 -6.42 15.15 16.89
N PRO A 167 -5.10 15.02 16.66
CA PRO A 167 -4.34 13.79 16.84
C PRO A 167 -3.90 13.52 18.28
N PHE A 168 -4.03 12.26 18.71
CA PHE A 168 -3.47 11.75 19.96
C PHE A 168 -2.12 11.11 19.69
N SER A 169 -1.12 11.45 20.50
CA SER A 169 0.20 10.83 20.44
C SER A 169 0.18 9.43 21.06
N ALA A 170 1.05 8.55 20.56
CA ALA A 170 1.31 7.26 21.20
C ALA A 170 1.67 7.44 22.68
N GLY A 171 1.19 6.55 23.55
CA GLY A 171 1.45 6.57 24.99
C GLY A 171 0.71 7.66 25.77
N SER A 172 -0.01 8.57 25.10
CA SER A 172 -0.81 9.60 25.77
C SER A 172 -2.17 9.07 26.20
N ALA A 173 -2.65 9.49 27.37
CA ALA A 173 -4.00 9.20 27.81
C ALA A 173 -5.01 9.97 26.95
N VAL A 174 -5.94 9.23 26.35
CA VAL A 174 -7.06 9.77 25.57
C VAL A 174 -8.31 9.68 26.45
N PRO A 175 -8.82 10.80 26.97
CA PRO A 175 -10.04 10.79 27.77
C PRO A 175 -11.23 10.49 26.86
N LEU A 176 -12.12 9.62 27.32
CA LEU A 176 -13.37 9.28 26.67
C LEU A 176 -14.52 9.62 27.60
N THR A 177 -15.58 10.15 26.98
CA THR A 177 -16.86 10.51 27.59
C THR A 177 -18.00 9.95 26.75
#